data_AF-A0A4Q9MT05-F1
#
_entry.id   AF-A0A4Q9MT05-F1
#
_cell.length_a   1.000
_cell.length_b   1.000
_cell.length_c   1.000
_cell.angle_alpha   90.00
_cell.angle_beta   90.00
_cell.angle_gamma   90.00
#
_symmetry.space_group_name_H-M   'P 1'
#
loop_
_entity.id
_entity.type
_entity.pdbx_description
1 polymer ?
#
loop_
_entity_poly.entity_id
_entity_poly.type
_entity_poly.pdbx_seq_one_letter_code
_entity_poly.pdbx_strand_id
1 'polypeptide(L)'
;MPPAGICELSPSRRGAICILHSLGYSCREIAKQCNCAPSTVTYTVQRDRNYHTRNSLPRSGRPSTLTDRKIRLILHEVKKNRTTPYTGIA
;
A
#
# COMPACT_ATOMS: atom_id res chain seq x y z
N MET A 1 -10.02 -0.77 14.24
CA MET A 1 -9.81 0.55 13.58
C MET A 1 -8.33 0.93 13.71
N PRO A 2 -7.73 1.61 12.73
CA PRO A 2 -6.37 2.15 12.88
C PRO A 2 -6.33 3.17 14.05
N PRO A 3 -5.21 3.27 14.78
CA PRO A 3 -5.09 4.12 15.96
C PRO A 3 -5.21 5.61 15.60
N ALA A 4 -5.78 6.40 16.51
CA ALA A 4 -5.94 7.84 16.35
C ALA A 4 -4.57 8.54 16.31
N GLY A 5 -4.25 9.18 15.19
CA GLY A 5 -3.06 10.03 15.06
C GLY A 5 -2.39 10.01 13.67
N ILE A 6 -2.50 8.91 12.93
CA ILE A 6 -1.90 8.77 11.59
C ILE A 6 -2.89 8.05 10.67
N CYS A 7 -3.85 8.80 10.13
CA CYS A 7 -4.80 8.27 9.15
C CYS A 7 -4.34 8.67 7.75
N GLU A 8 -4.15 7.68 6.88
CA GLU A 8 -3.80 7.94 5.48
C GLU A 8 -4.94 8.68 4.78
N LEU A 9 -4.62 9.55 3.82
CA LEU A 9 -5.65 10.15 2.98
C LEU A 9 -6.41 9.06 2.23
N SER A 10 -7.74 9.14 2.27
CA SER A 10 -8.60 8.27 1.47
C SER A 10 -8.33 8.46 -0.03
N PRO A 11 -8.53 7.42 -0.87
CA PRO A 11 -8.33 7.52 -2.31
C PRO A 11 -9.13 8.68 -2.95
N SER A 12 -10.36 8.93 -2.46
CA SER A 12 -11.20 10.03 -2.92
C SER A 12 -10.57 11.41 -2.65
N ARG A 13 -9.97 11.61 -1.46
CA ARG A 13 -9.28 12.87 -1.13
C ARG A 13 -8.02 13.06 -1.98
N ARG A 14 -7.27 12.00 -2.26
CA ARG A 14 -6.12 12.06 -3.19
C ARG A 14 -6.58 12.38 -4.61
N GLY A 15 -7.70 11.80 -5.04
CA GLY A 15 -8.33 12.12 -6.32
C GLY A 15 -8.68 13.59 -6.46
N ALA A 16 -9.33 14.17 -5.45
CA ALA A 16 -9.66 15.60 -5.43
C ALA A 16 -8.41 16.49 -5.57
N ILE A 17 -7.33 16.17 -4.85
CA ILE A 17 -6.05 16.88 -4.95
C ILE A 17 -5.49 16.82 -6.39
N CYS A 18 -5.50 15.64 -7.01
CA CYS A 18 -4.97 15.46 -8.36
C CYS A 18 -5.80 16.21 -9.41
N ILE A 19 -7.13 16.23 -9.25
CA ILE A 19 -8.04 16.97 -10.13
C ILE A 19 -7.77 18.48 -10.01
N LEU A 20 -7.71 19.03 -8.79
CA LEU A 20 -7.42 20.45 -8.59
C LEU A 20 -6.04 20.84 -9.13
N HIS A 21 -5.03 19.98 -8.96
CA HIS A 21 -3.73 20.21 -9.56
C HIS A 21 -3.79 20.22 -11.11
N SER A 22 -4.58 19.31 -11.71
CA SER A 22 -4.76 19.27 -13.17
C SER A 22 -5.47 20.51 -13.73
N LEU A 23 -6.31 21.16 -12.91
CA LEU A 23 -6.98 22.42 -13.24
C LEU A 23 -6.07 23.65 -13.08
N GLY A 24 -4.81 23.48 -12.64
CA GLY A 24 -3.83 24.55 -12.54
C GLY A 24 -3.80 25.29 -11.18
N TYR A 25 -4.51 24.80 -10.17
CA TYR A 25 -4.45 25.40 -8.82
C TYR A 25 -3.07 25.19 -8.19
N SER A 26 -2.61 26.20 -7.43
CA SER A 26 -1.35 26.10 -6.71
C SER A 26 -1.45 25.12 -5.53
N CYS A 27 -0.34 24.49 -5.14
CA CYS A 27 -0.32 23.57 -4.00
C CYS A 27 -0.81 24.22 -2.69
N ARG A 28 -0.63 25.53 -2.53
CA ARG A 28 -1.08 26.29 -1.34
C ARG A 28 -2.59 26.48 -1.31
N GLU A 29 -3.21 26.73 -2.46
CA GLU A 29 -4.68 26.83 -2.59
C GLU A 29 -5.33 25.47 -2.35
N ILE A 30 -4.77 24.42 -2.95
CA ILE A 30 -5.25 23.04 -2.77
C ILE A 30 -5.17 22.63 -1.29
N ALA A 31 -4.07 22.95 -0.60
CA ALA A 31 -3.91 22.66 0.82
C ALA A 31 -5.01 23.32 1.69
N LYS A 32 -5.35 24.57 1.38
CA LYS A 32 -6.46 25.28 2.05
C LYS A 32 -7.81 24.63 1.75
N GLN A 33 -8.08 24.32 0.48
CA GLN A 33 -9.37 23.77 0.05
C GLN A 33 -9.59 22.33 0.55
N CYS A 34 -8.55 21.50 0.53
CA CYS A 34 -8.62 20.09 0.95
C CYS A 34 -8.33 19.89 2.44
N ASN A 35 -8.06 20.96 3.19
CA ASN A 35 -7.68 20.96 4.61
C ASN A 35 -6.60 19.90 4.92
N CYS A 36 -5.46 20.02 4.24
CA CYS A 36 -4.30 19.13 4.42
C CYS A 36 -3.00 19.94 4.38
N ALA A 37 -1.91 19.36 4.88
CA ALA A 37 -0.62 20.03 4.85
C ALA A 37 -0.13 20.21 3.39
N PRO A 38 0.53 21.33 3.03
CA PRO A 38 1.08 21.54 1.70
C PRO A 38 2.04 20.43 1.26
N SER A 39 2.82 19.87 2.20
CA SER A 39 3.69 18.72 1.95
C SER A 39 2.93 17.45 1.55
N THR A 40 1.71 17.27 2.07
CA THR A 40 0.83 16.16 1.69
C THR A 40 0.33 16.33 0.26
N VAL A 41 0.00 17.56 -0.15
CA VAL A 41 -0.40 17.87 -1.53
C VAL A 41 0.73 17.56 -2.51
N THR A 42 1.93 18.11 -2.26
CA THR A 42 3.09 17.90 -3.14
C THR A 42 3.46 16.42 -3.24
N TYR A 43 3.49 15.71 -2.10
CA TYR A 43 3.72 14.27 -2.07
C TYR A 43 2.67 13.50 -2.86
N THR A 44 1.39 13.84 -2.72
CA THR A 44 0.30 13.16 -3.44
C THR A 44 0.43 13.34 -4.95
N VAL A 45 0.69 14.55 -5.42
CA VAL A 45 0.88 14.85 -6.86
C VAL A 45 2.10 14.09 -7.41
N GLN A 46 3.22 14.11 -6.68
CA GLN A 46 4.43 13.38 -7.10
C GLN A 46 4.18 11.86 -7.17
N ARG A 47 3.42 11.32 -6.22
CA ARG A 47 3.08 9.90 -6.18
C ARG A 47 2.14 9.49 -7.30
N ASP A 48 1.13 10.32 -7.61
CA ASP A 48 0.23 10.10 -8.74
C ASP A 48 0.99 10.10 -10.07
N ARG A 49 1.97 11.00 -10.22
CA ARG A 49 2.87 11.03 -11.39
C ARG A 49 3.73 9.78 -11.52
N ASN A 50 4.21 9.21 -10.41
CA ASN A 50 5.14 8.09 -10.44
C ASN A 50 4.47 6.72 -10.55
N TYR A 51 3.30 6.55 -9.91
CA TYR A 51 2.67 5.23 -9.75
C TYR A 51 1.26 5.16 -10.37
N HIS A 52 0.71 6.29 -10.82
CA HIS A 52 -0.63 6.38 -11.43
C HIS A 52 -1.73 5.70 -10.61
N THR A 53 -1.60 5.73 -9.28
CA THR A 53 -2.54 5.11 -8.35
C THR A 53 -2.89 6.05 -7.22
N ARG A 54 -4.17 6.04 -6.85
CA ARG A 54 -4.73 6.79 -5.70
C ARG A 54 -4.74 5.95 -4.42
N ASN A 55 -4.47 4.66 -4.53
CA ASN A 55 -4.40 3.75 -3.39
C ASN A 55 -3.03 3.86 -2.71
N SER A 56 -3.00 3.56 -1.41
CA SER A 56 -1.73 3.37 -0.71
C SER A 56 -1.01 2.16 -1.28
N LEU A 57 0.31 2.30 -1.48
CA LEU A 57 1.13 1.15 -1.83
C LEU A 57 1.30 0.24 -0.62
N PRO A 58 1.55 -1.06 -0.85
CA PRO A 58 1.97 -1.95 0.22
C PRO A 58 3.18 -1.35 0.94
N ARG A 59 3.16 -1.38 2.26
CA ARG A 59 4.30 -0.90 3.06
C ARG A 59 5.45 -1.88 2.91
N SER A 60 6.66 -1.37 2.79
CA SER A 60 7.85 -2.20 2.88
C SER A 60 7.88 -2.88 4.26
N GLY A 61 7.95 -4.20 4.25
CA GLY A 61 8.14 -5.02 5.42
C GLY A 61 9.47 -5.76 5.35
N ARG A 62 9.77 -6.53 6.41
CA ARG A 62 10.89 -7.47 6.37
C ARG A 62 10.63 -8.49 5.25
N PRO A 63 11.61 -8.76 4.36
CA PRO A 63 11.45 -9.79 3.35
C PRO A 63 11.22 -11.16 4.01
N SER A 64 10.40 -12.00 3.39
CA SER A 64 10.16 -13.37 3.85
C SER A 64 11.47 -14.16 3.84
N THR A 65 11.70 -14.96 4.88
CA THR A 65 12.81 -15.93 4.94
C THR A 65 12.58 -17.12 4.01
N LEU A 66 11.31 -17.41 3.71
CA LEU A 66 10.92 -18.47 2.79
C LEU A 66 10.80 -17.91 1.37
N THR A 67 11.50 -18.54 0.44
CA THR A 67 11.37 -18.27 -0.99
C THR A 67 10.17 -19.02 -1.56
N ASP A 68 9.62 -18.54 -2.68
CA ASP A 68 8.50 -19.20 -3.38
C ASP A 68 8.81 -20.65 -3.75
N ARG A 69 10.08 -20.97 -4.01
CA ARG A 69 10.51 -22.36 -4.25
C ARG A 69 10.34 -23.21 -2.99
N LYS A 70 10.79 -22.74 -1.83
CA LYS A 70 10.66 -23.47 -0.56
C LYS A 70 9.18 -23.65 -0.20
N ILE A 71 8.36 -22.61 -0.38
CA ILE A 71 6.91 -22.69 -0.15
C ILE A 71 6.28 -23.76 -1.04
N ARG A 72 6.61 -23.79 -2.33
CA ARG A 72 6.10 -24.83 -3.26
C ARG A 72 6.52 -26.25 -2.85
N LEU A 73 7.76 -26.43 -2.39
CA LEU A 73 8.24 -27.73 -1.91
C LEU A 73 7.48 -28.17 -0.66
N ILE A 74 7.30 -27.27 0.32
CA ILE A 74 6.53 -27.54 1.53
C ILE A 74 5.09 -27.95 1.16
N LEU A 75 4.43 -27.18 0.27
CA LEU A 75 3.08 -27.50 -0.19
C LEU A 75 2.99 -28.83 -0.94
N HIS A 76 4.03 -29.20 -1.71
CA HIS A 76 4.08 -30.49 -2.40
C HIS A 76 4.17 -31.64 -1.40
N GLU A 77 5.08 -31.56 -0.43
CA GLU A 77 5.24 -32.58 0.61
C GLU A 77 3.98 -32.74 1.45
N VAL A 78 3.34 -31.65 1.87
CA VAL A 78 2.06 -31.69 2.60
C VAL A 78 0.96 -32.37 1.78
N LYS A 79 0.88 -32.09 0.47
CA LYS A 79 -0.12 -32.71 -0.42
C LYS A 79 0.13 -34.21 -0.61
N LYS A 80 1.39 -34.61 -0.77
CA LYS A 80 1.81 -36.01 -0.92
C LYS A 80 1.50 -36.80 0.36
N ASN A 81 1.77 -36.20 1.50
CA ASN A 81 1.68 -36.78 2.84
C ASN A 81 0.41 -36.32 3.59
N ARG A 82 -0.72 -36.25 2.90
CA ARG A 82 -1.97 -35.65 3.41
C ARG A 82 -2.60 -36.37 4.61
N THR A 83 -2.35 -37.67 4.77
CA THR A 83 -2.93 -38.50 5.83
C THR A 83 -1.93 -38.82 6.94
N THR A 84 -0.66 -38.48 6.76
CA THR A 84 0.37 -38.73 7.76
C THR A 84 0.45 -37.55 8.73
N PRO A 85 0.58 -37.81 10.04
CA PRO A 85 0.77 -36.75 11.01
C PRO A 85 2.11 -36.05 10.78
N TYR A 86 2.19 -34.78 11.20
CA TYR A 86 3.40 -33.95 11.06
C TYR A 86 4.67 -34.63 11.59
N THR A 87 4.54 -35.43 12.67
CA THR A 87 5.64 -36.20 13.27
C THR A 87 6.28 -37.23 12.32
N GLY A 88 5.58 -37.65 11.26
CA GLY A 88 6.13 -38.56 10.25
C GLY A 88 6.75 -37.87 9.02
N ILE A 89 6.72 -36.53 8.97
CA ILE A 89 7.20 -35.72 7.83
C ILE A 89 8.36 -34.80 8.26
N ALA A 90 8.37 -34.36 9.52
CA ALA A 90 9.31 -33.39 10.10
C ALA A 90 10.69 -33.98 10.43
#